data_AF-A0A7Y9GFP1-F1
#
_entry.id   AF-A0A7Y9GFP1-F1
#
_cell.length_a   1.000
_cell.length_b   1.000
_cell.length_c   1.000
_cell.angle_alpha   90.00
_cell.angle_beta   90.00
_cell.angle_gamma   90.00
#
_symmetry.space_group_name_H-M   'P 1'
#
loop_
_entity.id
_entity.type
_entity.pdbx_description
1 polymer ?
#
loop_
_entity_poly.entity_id
_entity_poly.type
_entity_poly.pdbx_seq_one_letter_code
_entity_poly.pdbx_strand_id
1 'polypeptide(L)'
;MLTCDFTSFSKPHRVWEGSGNVAALDLLRATLREPQTLEAFFDEVDLSLGADKRLDAAIKDAKESFADTATIEYRARRVAEGLALVLQAALLVRHGHPAVADAFCATRLGGDWGGAFGTLPPGLDVASIIDRATPKVG
;
A
#
# COMPACT_ATOMS: atom_id res chain seq x y z
N MET A 1 -7.34 14.68 -38.95
CA MET A 1 -8.28 15.17 -37.92
C MET A 1 -9.13 14.00 -37.45
N LEU A 2 -8.61 13.21 -36.51
CA LEU A 2 -9.37 12.31 -35.65
C LEU A 2 -8.55 12.20 -34.36
N THR A 3 -9.20 12.53 -33.26
CA THR A 3 -8.68 12.66 -31.90
C THR A 3 -8.26 11.30 -31.35
N CYS A 4 -7.01 11.18 -30.90
CA CYS A 4 -6.58 10.06 -30.06
C CYS A 4 -7.19 10.22 -28.66
N ASP A 5 -8.11 9.32 -28.30
CA ASP A 5 -8.60 9.15 -26.93
C ASP A 5 -7.49 8.61 -26.02
N PHE A 6 -7.16 9.39 -24.99
CA PHE A 6 -6.08 9.14 -24.02
C PHE A 6 -6.46 8.16 -22.89
N THR A 7 -7.48 7.32 -23.07
CA THR A 7 -8.04 6.46 -21.99
C THR A 7 -7.62 4.99 -22.05
N SER A 8 -6.75 4.58 -22.98
CA SER A 8 -6.52 3.16 -23.26
C SER A 8 -5.23 2.52 -22.70
N PHE A 9 -4.39 3.23 -21.93
CA PHE A 9 -3.04 2.71 -21.56
C PHE A 9 -2.91 2.02 -20.19
N SER A 10 -3.99 1.65 -19.48
CA SER A 10 -3.86 1.05 -18.13
C SER A 10 -4.45 -0.35 -17.94
N LYS A 11 -5.00 -0.97 -18.99
CA LYS A 11 -5.82 -2.19 -18.86
C LYS A 11 -5.17 -3.57 -19.07
N PRO A 12 -4.12 -3.79 -19.89
CA PRO A 12 -3.73 -5.16 -20.23
C PRO A 12 -3.14 -5.91 -19.03
N HIS A 13 -2.31 -5.24 -18.23
CA HIS A 13 -1.62 -5.81 -17.07
C HIS A 13 -2.57 -6.31 -15.96
N ARG A 14 -3.77 -5.73 -15.84
CA ARG A 14 -4.75 -6.08 -14.77
C ARG A 14 -5.71 -7.21 -15.13
N VAL A 15 -5.75 -7.61 -16.40
CA VAL A 15 -6.70 -8.62 -16.91
C VAL A 15 -6.03 -9.98 -17.10
N TRP A 16 -4.75 -9.99 -17.44
CA TRP A 16 -4.11 -11.18 -18.01
C TRP A 16 -3.62 -12.22 -17.00
N GLU A 17 -3.49 -11.87 -15.71
CA GLU A 17 -2.93 -12.77 -14.68
C GLU A 17 -3.89 -12.97 -13.49
N GLY A 18 -5.19 -12.92 -13.81
CA GLY A 18 -6.28 -12.93 -12.83
C GLY A 18 -6.76 -11.51 -12.56
N SER A 19 -8.06 -11.28 -12.71
CA SER A 19 -8.68 -10.01 -12.27
C SER A 19 -8.25 -9.71 -10.83
N GLY A 20 -8.14 -8.45 -10.41
CA GLY A 20 -7.71 -8.09 -9.05
C GLY A 20 -8.51 -8.76 -7.91
N ASN A 21 -9.66 -9.39 -8.20
CA ASN A 21 -10.36 -10.26 -7.25
C ASN A 21 -9.68 -11.62 -7.05
N VAL A 22 -9.20 -12.23 -8.13
CA VAL A 22 -8.54 -13.54 -8.10
C VAL A 22 -7.24 -13.42 -7.32
N ALA A 23 -6.41 -12.41 -7.61
CA ALA A 23 -5.20 -12.14 -6.84
C ALA A 23 -5.47 -11.92 -5.34
N ALA A 24 -6.53 -11.18 -4.99
CA ALA A 24 -6.90 -10.96 -3.60
C ALA A 24 -7.39 -12.25 -2.90
N LEU A 25 -8.17 -13.08 -3.59
CA LEU A 25 -8.63 -14.36 -3.06
C LEU A 25 -7.50 -15.39 -2.97
N ASP A 26 -6.56 -15.39 -3.90
CA ASP A 26 -5.40 -16.29 -3.86
C ASP A 26 -4.43 -15.91 -2.74
N LEU A 27 -4.25 -14.61 -2.48
CA LEU A 27 -3.55 -14.15 -1.27
C LEU A 27 -4.22 -14.68 -0.01
N LEU A 28 -5.55 -14.52 0.11
CA LEU A 28 -6.29 -15.04 1.27
C LEU A 28 -6.14 -16.55 1.40
N ARG A 29 -6.29 -17.30 0.30
CA ARG A 29 -6.14 -18.76 0.30
C ARG A 29 -4.74 -19.18 0.73
N ALA A 30 -3.70 -18.48 0.27
CA ALA A 30 -2.32 -18.74 0.70
C ALA A 30 -2.17 -18.52 2.22
N THR A 31 -2.71 -17.42 2.75
CA THR A 31 -2.65 -17.13 4.20
C THR A 31 -3.45 -18.12 5.04
N LEU A 32 -4.59 -18.63 4.55
CA LEU A 32 -5.39 -19.64 5.23
C LEU A 32 -4.76 -21.04 5.18
N ARG A 33 -4.08 -21.37 4.07
CA ARG A 33 -3.41 -22.67 3.90
C ARG A 33 -2.11 -22.73 4.71
N GLU A 34 -1.37 -21.64 4.75
CA GLU A 34 -0.04 -21.56 5.38
C GLU A 34 0.04 -20.34 6.32
N PRO A 35 -0.43 -20.48 7.58
CA PRO A 35 -0.42 -19.39 8.57
C PRO A 35 0.98 -18.83 8.84
N GLN A 36 2.02 -19.65 8.69
CA GLN A 36 3.43 -19.27 8.83
C GLN A 36 3.85 -18.15 7.86
N THR A 37 3.22 -18.07 6.68
CA THR A 37 3.47 -16.98 5.73
C THR A 37 2.97 -15.65 6.29
N LEU A 38 1.83 -15.67 6.99
CA LEU A 38 1.26 -14.49 7.62
C LEU A 38 2.08 -14.06 8.85
N GLU A 39 2.58 -15.03 9.62
CA GLU A 39 3.52 -14.78 10.71
C GLU A 39 4.80 -14.11 10.20
N ALA A 40 5.45 -14.68 9.16
CA ALA A 40 6.65 -14.10 8.57
C ALA A 40 6.42 -12.69 7.99
N PHE A 41 5.24 -12.44 7.41
CA PHE A 41 4.85 -11.11 6.97
C PHE A 41 4.79 -10.14 8.15
N PHE A 42 4.11 -10.53 9.24
CA PHE A 42 3.98 -9.67 10.41
C PHE A 42 5.31 -9.45 11.12
N ASP A 43 6.17 -10.46 11.21
CA ASP A 43 7.53 -10.33 11.75
C ASP A 43 8.33 -9.28 10.96
N GLU A 44 8.25 -9.28 9.63
CA GLU A 44 8.96 -8.33 8.77
C GLU A 44 8.46 -6.89 8.96
N VAL A 45 7.14 -6.66 9.00
CA VAL A 45 6.58 -5.31 9.17
C VAL A 45 6.72 -4.83 10.61
N ASP A 46 6.74 -5.73 11.59
CA ASP A 46 6.92 -5.40 13.00
C ASP A 46 8.33 -4.82 13.28
N LEU A 47 9.32 -5.07 12.40
CA LEU A 47 10.63 -4.40 12.45
C LEU A 47 10.56 -2.87 12.29
N SER A 48 9.43 -2.35 11.81
CA SER A 48 9.18 -0.91 11.63
C SER A 48 8.33 -0.29 12.74
N LEU A 49 7.96 -1.07 13.77
CA LEU A 49 7.13 -0.59 14.89
C LEU A 49 7.79 0.58 15.63
N GLY A 50 6.96 1.56 15.99
CA GLY A 50 7.36 2.74 16.76
C GLY A 50 8.01 3.85 15.92
N ALA A 51 8.25 3.60 14.63
CA ALA A 51 8.78 4.62 13.73
C ALA A 51 7.69 5.61 13.25
N ASP A 52 6.43 5.17 13.13
CA ASP A 52 5.29 6.03 12.81
C ASP A 52 4.00 5.49 13.43
N LYS A 53 3.29 6.34 14.19
CA LYS A 53 2.02 5.94 14.85
C LYS A 53 0.93 5.52 13.87
N ARG A 54 0.92 6.07 12.65
CA ARG A 54 -0.04 5.71 11.59
C ARG A 54 0.26 4.32 11.03
N LEU A 55 1.54 3.98 10.92
CA LEU A 55 1.97 2.64 10.52
C LEU A 55 1.64 1.62 11.61
N ASP A 56 1.93 1.93 12.87
CA ASP A 56 1.58 1.06 14.00
C ASP A 56 0.06 0.76 14.04
N ALA A 57 -0.77 1.79 13.82
CA ALA A 57 -2.22 1.62 13.73
C ALA A 57 -2.63 0.75 12.52
N ALA A 58 -2.04 0.97 11.35
CA ALA A 58 -2.32 0.17 10.16
C ALA A 58 -1.89 -1.29 10.30
N ILE A 59 -0.77 -1.57 10.96
CA ILE A 59 -0.32 -2.93 11.29
C ILE A 59 -1.35 -3.61 12.20
N LYS A 60 -1.82 -2.90 13.22
CA LYS A 60 -2.85 -3.40 14.13
C LYS A 60 -4.16 -3.71 13.39
N ASP A 61 -4.65 -2.78 12.58
CA ASP A 61 -5.87 -2.97 11.78
C ASP A 61 -5.73 -4.15 10.80
N ALA A 62 -4.54 -4.33 10.20
CA ALA A 62 -4.24 -5.46 9.34
C ALA A 62 -4.31 -6.79 10.13
N LYS A 63 -3.75 -6.86 11.34
CA LYS A 63 -3.86 -8.04 12.22
C LYS A 63 -5.31 -8.33 12.60
N GLU A 64 -6.07 -7.32 12.98
CA GLU A 64 -7.49 -7.45 13.34
C GLU A 64 -8.38 -7.87 12.15
N SER A 65 -7.98 -7.54 10.93
CA SER A 65 -8.75 -7.90 9.73
C SER A 65 -8.92 -9.42 9.53
N PHE A 66 -7.99 -10.21 10.06
CA PHE A 66 -8.00 -11.68 10.05
C PHE A 66 -8.77 -12.32 11.21
N ALA A 67 -9.24 -11.54 12.20
CA ALA A 67 -9.97 -12.07 13.34
C ALA A 67 -11.36 -12.62 12.96
N ASP A 68 -12.02 -12.01 11.96
CA ASP A 68 -13.29 -12.49 11.39
C ASP A 68 -13.05 -13.14 10.03
N THR A 69 -12.80 -14.46 10.06
CA THR A 69 -12.61 -15.29 8.87
C THR A 69 -13.92 -15.60 8.15
N ALA A 70 -15.08 -15.46 8.79
CA ALA A 70 -16.37 -15.80 8.17
C ALA A 70 -16.75 -14.80 7.05
N THR A 71 -16.35 -13.53 7.18
CA THR A 71 -16.61 -12.48 6.18
C THR A 71 -15.39 -12.13 5.31
N ILE A 72 -14.27 -12.83 5.49
CA ILE A 72 -12.97 -12.41 4.95
C ILE A 72 -12.94 -12.41 3.42
N GLU A 73 -13.61 -13.36 2.77
CA GLU A 73 -13.68 -13.43 1.30
C GLU A 73 -14.38 -12.19 0.70
N TYR A 74 -15.41 -11.68 1.34
CA TYR A 74 -16.09 -10.44 0.91
C TYR A 74 -15.19 -9.21 1.06
N ARG A 75 -14.25 -9.26 2.01
CA ARG A 75 -13.30 -8.18 2.31
C ARG A 75 -11.93 -8.41 1.67
N ALA A 76 -11.78 -9.44 0.83
CA ALA A 76 -10.48 -9.88 0.29
C ALA A 76 -9.64 -8.75 -0.30
N ARG A 77 -10.26 -7.90 -1.13
CA ARG A 77 -9.57 -6.77 -1.75
C ARG A 77 -9.10 -5.74 -0.72
N ARG A 78 -9.91 -5.47 0.30
CA ARG A 78 -9.59 -4.52 1.37
C ARG A 78 -8.46 -5.05 2.25
N VAL A 79 -8.48 -6.34 2.57
CA VAL A 79 -7.42 -7.00 3.33
C VAL A 79 -6.12 -7.01 2.52
N ALA A 80 -6.17 -7.41 1.25
CA ALA A 80 -5.02 -7.42 0.36
C ALA A 80 -4.41 -6.02 0.16
N GLU A 81 -5.25 -5.00 -0.02
CA GLU A 81 -4.83 -3.60 -0.09
C GLU A 81 -4.16 -3.15 1.21
N GLY A 82 -4.75 -3.46 2.36
CA GLY A 82 -4.17 -3.14 3.67
C GLY A 82 -2.79 -3.75 3.87
N LEU A 83 -2.64 -5.05 3.57
CA LEU A 83 -1.34 -5.74 3.63
C LEU A 83 -0.30 -5.10 2.71
N ALA A 84 -0.69 -4.77 1.47
CA ALA A 84 0.22 -4.12 0.53
C ALA A 84 0.66 -2.73 1.02
N LEU A 85 -0.26 -1.92 1.56
CA LEU A 85 0.05 -0.58 2.07
C LEU A 85 0.96 -0.64 3.30
N VAL A 86 0.70 -1.56 4.23
CA VAL A 86 1.54 -1.76 5.43
C VAL A 86 2.96 -2.17 5.03
N LEU A 87 3.10 -3.13 4.10
CA LEU A 87 4.42 -3.57 3.63
C LEU A 87 5.18 -2.43 2.94
N GLN A 88 4.51 -1.67 2.06
CA GLN A 88 5.11 -0.52 1.38
C GLN A 88 5.58 0.54 2.38
N ALA A 89 4.75 0.87 3.37
CA ALA A 89 5.11 1.83 4.41
C ALA A 89 6.28 1.34 5.27
N ALA A 90 6.27 0.09 5.72
CA ALA A 90 7.36 -0.50 6.52
C ALA A 90 8.71 -0.42 5.80
N LEU A 91 8.74 -0.76 4.51
CA LEU A 91 9.95 -0.67 3.69
C LEU A 91 10.40 0.77 3.46
N LEU A 92 9.47 1.70 3.23
CA LEU A 92 9.79 3.12 3.07
C LEU A 92 10.34 3.73 4.36
N VAL A 93 9.80 3.37 5.51
CA VAL A 93 10.26 3.87 6.81
C VAL A 93 11.66 3.33 7.14
N ARG A 94 11.94 2.06 6.82
CA ARG A 94 13.23 1.43 7.13
C ARG A 94 14.34 1.76 6.15
N HIS A 95 14.02 1.91 4.87
CA HIS A 95 15.02 2.01 3.80
C HIS A 95 14.82 3.20 2.86
N GLY A 96 13.69 3.90 2.96
CA GLY A 96 13.35 5.03 2.12
C GLY A 96 13.88 6.36 2.63
N HIS A 97 13.57 7.42 1.88
CA HIS A 97 13.88 8.78 2.32
C HIS A 97 12.82 9.22 3.34
N PRO A 98 13.19 9.82 4.48
CA PRO A 98 12.24 10.18 5.55
C PRO A 98 11.06 11.02 5.05
N ALA A 99 11.30 12.02 4.21
CA ALA A 99 10.23 12.84 3.62
C ALA A 99 9.22 12.03 2.77
N VAL A 100 9.68 10.99 2.06
CA VAL A 100 8.80 10.12 1.27
C VAL A 100 8.01 9.19 2.17
N ALA A 101 8.65 8.64 3.21
CA ALA A 101 8.00 7.77 4.18
C ALA A 101 6.90 8.51 4.94
N ASP A 102 7.18 9.72 5.42
CA ASP A 102 6.21 10.57 6.12
C ASP A 102 5.04 10.95 5.20
N ALA A 103 5.31 11.41 3.97
CA ALA A 103 4.27 11.72 3.00
C ALA A 103 3.41 10.50 2.64
N PHE A 104 4.02 9.32 2.50
CA PHE A 104 3.30 8.08 2.24
C PHE A 104 2.39 7.71 3.40
N CYS A 105 2.91 7.70 4.64
CA CYS A 105 2.14 7.39 5.84
C CYS A 105 1.00 8.41 6.06
N ALA A 106 1.25 9.71 5.84
CA ALA A 106 0.25 10.76 5.97
C ALA A 106 -0.97 10.55 5.05
N THR A 107 -0.70 10.17 3.81
CA THR A 107 -1.73 10.13 2.77
C THR A 107 -2.39 8.77 2.64
N ARG A 108 -1.60 7.68 2.61
CA ARG A 108 -2.10 6.32 2.36
C ARG A 108 -2.61 5.65 3.63
N LEU A 109 -2.02 5.94 4.79
CA LEU A 109 -2.43 5.37 6.09
C LEU A 109 -3.27 6.35 6.92
N GLY A 110 -2.96 7.65 6.86
CA GLY A 110 -3.73 8.69 7.54
C GLY A 110 -5.10 8.98 6.92
N GLY A 111 -5.39 8.44 5.73
CA GLY A 111 -6.67 8.60 5.04
C GLY A 111 -6.89 9.99 4.42
N ASP A 112 -5.96 10.93 4.63
CA ASP A 112 -5.99 12.26 4.06
C ASP A 112 -5.38 12.26 2.65
N TRP A 113 -6.10 11.62 1.73
CA TRP A 113 -5.82 11.66 0.30
C TRP A 113 -7.13 11.74 -0.48
N GLY A 114 -7.18 12.65 -1.46
CA GLY A 114 -8.32 12.79 -2.35
C GLY A 114 -8.24 11.86 -3.56
N GLY A 115 -9.35 11.71 -4.28
CA GLY A 115 -9.43 10.91 -5.51
C GLY A 115 -8.61 11.46 -6.69
N ALA A 116 -8.02 12.66 -6.54
CA ALA A 116 -7.13 13.28 -7.50
C ALA A 116 -5.73 13.45 -6.90
N PHE A 117 -4.70 13.36 -7.75
CA PHE A 117 -3.33 13.67 -7.37
C PHE A 117 -3.18 15.15 -6.95
N GLY A 118 -2.26 15.42 -6.02
CA GLY A 118 -2.00 16.77 -5.50
C GLY A 118 -2.77 17.15 -4.24
N THR A 119 -3.53 16.21 -3.66
CA THR A 119 -4.30 16.39 -2.41
C THR A 119 -3.47 16.09 -1.17
N LEU A 120 -2.19 16.50 -1.17
CA LEU A 120 -1.29 16.26 -0.06
C LEU A 120 -1.61 17.18 1.13
N PRO A 121 -1.54 16.69 2.37
CA PRO A 121 -1.72 17.52 3.55
C PRO A 121 -0.60 18.58 3.67
N PRO A 122 -0.90 19.76 4.24
CA PRO A 122 0.12 20.77 4.50
C PRO A 122 1.14 20.28 5.54
N GLY A 123 2.40 20.70 5.42
CA GLY A 123 3.48 20.37 6.37
C GLY A 123 4.43 19.26 5.91
N LEU A 124 4.20 18.66 4.74
CA LEU A 124 5.12 17.69 4.15
C LEU A 124 6.28 18.38 3.42
N ASP A 125 7.49 17.79 3.50
CA ASP A 125 8.65 18.23 2.74
C ASP A 125 8.59 17.74 1.29
N VAL A 126 7.72 18.39 0.51
CA VAL A 126 7.51 18.07 -0.91
C VAL A 126 8.75 18.42 -1.75
N ALA A 127 9.53 19.43 -1.35
CA ALA A 127 10.72 19.86 -2.06
C ALA A 127 11.78 18.74 -2.11
N SER A 128 12.05 18.09 -0.97
CA SER A 128 12.99 16.95 -0.92
C SER A 128 12.49 15.73 -1.68
N ILE A 129 11.18 15.50 -1.73
CA ILE A 129 10.58 14.42 -2.54
C ILE A 129 10.82 14.69 -4.03
N ILE A 130 10.61 15.93 -4.48
CA ILE A 130 10.83 16.34 -5.87
C ILE A 130 12.32 16.26 -6.22
N ASP A 131 13.23 16.78 -5.40
CA ASP A 131 14.67 16.71 -5.68
C ASP A 131 15.16 15.27 -5.84
N ARG A 132 14.72 14.37 -4.95
CA ARG A 132 15.00 12.93 -5.05
C ARG A 132 14.48 12.32 -6.35
N ALA A 133 13.28 12.68 -6.78
CA ALA A 133 12.63 12.11 -7.96
C ALA A 133 13.13 12.72 -9.27
N THR A 134 13.79 13.88 -9.21
CA THR A 134 14.29 14.59 -10.39
C THR A 134 15.58 13.92 -10.88
N PRO A 135 15.62 13.42 -12.12
CA PRO A 135 16.84 12.89 -12.70
C PRO A 135 17.91 13.96 -12.72
N LYS A 136 19.06 13.69 -12.09
CA LYS A 136 20.22 14.59 -12.18
C LYS A 136 20.87 14.36 -13.53
N VAL A 137 20.63 15.27 -14.46
CA VAL A 137 21.30 15.27 -15.76
C VAL A 137 22.72 15.75 -15.53
N GLY A 138 23.66 14.81 -15.54
CA GLY A 138 25.10 15.04 -15.61
C GLY A 138 25.58 14.86 -17.04
#